data_AF-A0A1I6RIT6-F1
#
_entry.id   AF-A0A1I6RIT6-F1
#
_cell.length_a   1.000
_cell.length_b   1.000
_cell.length_c   1.000
_cell.angle_alpha   90.00
_cell.angle_beta   90.00
_cell.angle_gamma   90.00
#
_symmetry.space_group_name_H-M   'P 1'
#
loop_
_entity.id
_entity.type
_entity.pdbx_description
1 polymer ?
#
loop_
_entity_poly.entity_id
_entity_poly.type
_entity_poly.pdbx_seq_one_letter_code
_entity_poly.pdbx_strand_id
1 'polypeptide(L)'
;MNEETPLKLLRVNNFHTSLLFYRDKIGFTVERCDLERETVLFTTTGDRLLVTANPELNVEAFINEPPPQPFSAPYHEEETPSFDEEAVESKAHVDEAESKEVEAMDQPLEEVDQQENDLEEEVYAEDLIGEIAEDDSPESIAPEEESFSANTLRIEEISQGERLMFPGENLLFHQERLTHLGLVDLLLEEYPGVEQLLILKDPDGYEIAFCEDRRLNQEELFSLYEKGVDLLEGAIIGMTEEELDMVTREGTTIRHTILQLVDFDMEMAQRIKWALAESGRSYPLPLYEAEEWAETLDYASRPIHVEVSLLRMLRDHILTLCERIPDSLTKHLVSEHGTVEVRTMMQVAAETSREQIQSILDIRRFHSS
;
A
#
# COMPACT_ATOMS: atom_id res chain seq x y z
N MET A 1 5.57 -17.51 8.46
CA MET A 1 5.03 -17.46 9.84
C MET A 1 4.03 -16.33 9.80
N ASN A 2 2.76 -16.52 10.14
CA ASN A 2 1.82 -15.39 10.13
C ASN A 2 2.27 -14.46 11.26
N GLU A 3 2.84 -13.30 10.91
CA GLU A 3 3.06 -12.25 11.90
C GLU A 3 1.67 -11.85 12.41
N GLU A 4 1.42 -12.05 13.71
CA GLU A 4 0.15 -11.65 14.31
C GLU A 4 0.08 -10.12 14.28
N THR A 5 -0.82 -9.59 13.46
CA THR A 5 -1.05 -8.14 13.33
C THR A 5 -1.46 -7.57 14.69
N PRO A 6 -0.80 -6.50 15.17
CA PRO A 6 -1.07 -5.95 16.49
C PRO A 6 -2.51 -5.42 16.59
N LEU A 7 -3.12 -5.57 17.77
CA LEU A 7 -4.40 -4.95 18.07
C LEU A 7 -4.21 -3.44 18.23
N LYS A 8 -4.80 -2.65 17.31
CA LYS A 8 -4.78 -1.19 17.37
C LYS A 8 -5.79 -0.70 18.41
N LEU A 9 -5.40 0.22 19.28
CA LEU A 9 -6.23 0.80 20.34
C LEU A 9 -6.41 2.31 20.14
N LEU A 10 -7.66 2.77 20.14
CA LEU A 10 -8.04 4.17 20.14
C LEU A 10 -8.78 4.57 21.41
N ARG A 11 -8.35 5.69 21.99
CA ARG A 11 -9.03 6.35 23.11
C ARG A 11 -9.80 7.57 22.62
N VAL A 12 -11.11 7.45 22.59
CA VAL A 12 -12.00 8.47 22.05
C VAL A 12 -12.69 9.27 23.14
N ASN A 13 -13.07 10.52 22.86
CA ASN A 13 -13.78 11.36 23.82
C ASN A 13 -15.28 11.08 23.85
N ASN A 14 -15.84 10.60 22.74
CA ASN A 14 -17.27 10.33 22.60
C ASN A 14 -17.52 8.97 21.95
N PHE A 15 -17.59 7.94 22.80
CA PHE A 15 -17.77 6.55 22.37
C PHE A 15 -18.92 6.35 21.38
N HIS A 16 -20.09 6.96 21.63
CA HIS A 16 -21.25 6.77 20.75
C HIS A 16 -21.01 7.34 19.36
N THR A 17 -20.38 8.52 19.28
CA THR A 17 -20.07 9.16 17.99
C THR A 17 -19.06 8.33 17.20
N SER A 18 -17.98 7.86 17.85
CA SER A 18 -16.96 7.03 17.20
C SER A 18 -17.53 5.66 16.81
N LEU A 19 -18.36 5.03 17.65
CA LEU A 19 -19.04 3.77 17.33
C LEU A 19 -19.88 3.89 16.05
N LEU A 20 -20.72 4.93 15.94
CA LEU A 20 -21.52 5.16 14.75
C LEU A 20 -20.65 5.48 13.53
N PHE A 21 -19.56 6.23 13.71
CA PHE A 21 -18.64 6.55 12.63
C PHE A 21 -17.98 5.30 12.05
N TYR A 22 -17.30 4.50 12.88
CA TYR A 22 -16.60 3.29 12.40
C TYR A 22 -17.57 2.24 11.86
N ARG A 23 -18.73 2.03 12.51
CA ARG A 23 -19.71 1.04 12.05
C ARG A 23 -20.50 1.51 10.81
N ASP A 24 -21.08 2.71 10.85
CA ASP A 24 -22.07 3.13 9.86
C ASP A 24 -21.48 3.95 8.71
N LYS A 25 -20.35 4.65 8.94
CA LYS A 25 -19.67 5.42 7.91
C LYS A 25 -18.56 4.63 7.25
N ILE A 26 -17.64 4.10 8.06
CA ILE A 26 -16.50 3.33 7.55
C ILE A 26 -16.94 1.92 7.12
N GLY A 27 -17.86 1.29 7.87
CA GLY A 27 -18.34 -0.06 7.57
C GLY A 27 -17.54 -1.16 8.26
N PHE A 28 -16.88 -0.85 9.38
CA PHE A 28 -16.21 -1.86 10.19
C PHE A 28 -17.22 -2.80 10.87
N THR A 29 -16.86 -4.07 10.97
CA THR A 29 -17.73 -5.09 11.58
C THR A 29 -17.52 -5.10 13.09
N VAL A 30 -18.60 -4.97 13.85
CA VAL A 30 -18.54 -5.04 15.32
C VAL A 30 -18.35 -6.49 15.74
N GLU A 31 -17.18 -6.82 16.30
CA GLU A 31 -16.88 -8.13 16.87
C GLU A 31 -17.47 -8.26 18.28
N ARG A 32 -17.26 -7.23 19.10
CA ARG A 32 -17.74 -7.15 20.48
C ARG A 32 -18.05 -5.71 20.85
N CYS A 33 -19.13 -5.48 21.57
CA CYS A 33 -19.50 -4.16 22.08
C CYS A 33 -19.95 -4.25 23.54
N ASP A 34 -19.38 -3.40 24.39
CA ASP A 34 -19.74 -3.24 25.79
C ASP A 34 -20.09 -1.77 26.03
N LEU A 35 -21.40 -1.49 26.04
CA LEU A 35 -21.91 -0.12 26.21
C LEU A 35 -21.69 0.39 27.65
N GLU A 36 -21.59 -0.48 28.65
CA GLU A 36 -21.36 -0.08 30.04
C GLU A 36 -19.92 0.37 30.25
N ARG A 37 -18.97 -0.29 29.58
CA ARG A 37 -17.56 0.08 29.59
C ARG A 37 -17.17 1.10 28.52
N GLU A 38 -18.12 1.50 27.67
CA GLU A 38 -17.90 2.39 26.52
C GLU A 38 -16.76 1.89 25.63
N THR A 39 -16.80 0.61 25.29
CA THR A 39 -15.75 -0.08 24.52
C THR A 39 -16.35 -0.92 23.40
N VAL A 40 -15.75 -0.86 22.22
CA VAL A 40 -16.11 -1.67 21.06
C VAL A 40 -14.84 -2.21 20.40
N LEU A 41 -14.89 -3.48 20.02
CA LEU A 41 -13.87 -4.14 19.22
C LEU A 41 -14.42 -4.35 17.82
N PHE A 42 -13.72 -3.81 16.84
CA PHE A 42 -14.01 -3.96 15.43
C PHE A 42 -13.06 -4.96 14.78
N THR A 43 -13.61 -5.72 13.83
CA THR A 43 -12.84 -6.46 12.83
C THR A 43 -12.90 -5.70 11.51
N THR A 44 -11.75 -5.60 10.85
CA THR A 44 -11.56 -4.99 9.53
C THR A 44 -10.92 -6.01 8.58
N THR A 45 -10.62 -5.64 7.33
CA THR A 45 -9.86 -6.52 6.43
C THR A 45 -8.45 -6.70 7.00
N GLY A 46 -8.11 -7.88 7.48
CA GLY A 46 -6.77 -8.20 8.01
C GLY A 46 -6.41 -7.62 9.39
N ASP A 47 -7.22 -6.73 9.96
CA ASP A 47 -6.86 -5.94 11.15
C ASP A 47 -7.96 -5.92 12.23
N ARG A 48 -7.58 -5.63 13.48
CA ARG A 48 -8.50 -5.40 14.60
C ARG A 48 -8.29 -4.03 15.23
N LEU A 49 -9.40 -3.37 15.56
CA LEU A 49 -9.41 -2.04 16.17
C LEU A 49 -10.27 -2.03 17.42
N LEU A 50 -9.66 -1.76 18.57
CA LEU A 50 -10.36 -1.52 19.83
C LEU A 50 -10.55 -0.01 20.02
N VAL A 51 -11.80 0.43 20.16
CA VAL A 51 -12.15 1.83 20.43
C VAL A 51 -12.79 1.91 21.80
N THR A 52 -12.30 2.79 22.67
CA THR A 52 -12.84 2.96 24.02
C THR A 52 -12.85 4.42 24.46
N ALA A 53 -13.88 4.85 25.18
CA ALA A 53 -13.85 6.12 25.92
C ALA A 53 -13.40 5.96 27.37
N ASN A 54 -13.12 4.73 27.82
CA ASN A 54 -12.65 4.47 29.18
C ASN A 54 -11.11 4.53 29.24
N PRO A 55 -10.51 5.57 29.84
CA PRO A 55 -9.06 5.70 29.94
C PRO A 55 -8.42 4.66 30.86
N GLU A 56 -9.19 4.04 31.76
CA GLU A 56 -8.72 3.06 32.74
C GLU A 56 -8.94 1.61 32.29
N LEU A 57 -9.42 1.39 31.05
CA LEU A 57 -9.68 0.05 30.54
C LEU A 57 -8.40 -0.81 30.53
N ASN A 58 -8.45 -1.95 31.22
CA ASN A 58 -7.45 -3.01 31.06
C ASN A 58 -7.77 -3.79 29.77
N VAL A 59 -7.05 -3.47 28.70
CA VAL A 59 -7.29 -4.01 27.36
C VAL A 59 -7.05 -5.52 27.30
N GLU A 60 -5.96 -6.01 27.87
CA GLU A 60 -5.65 -7.44 27.89
C GLU A 60 -6.74 -8.24 28.60
N ALA A 61 -7.22 -7.74 29.75
CA ALA A 61 -8.33 -8.38 30.46
C ALA A 61 -9.61 -8.35 29.62
N PHE A 62 -9.93 -7.22 28.98
CA PHE A 62 -11.11 -7.10 28.13
C PHE A 62 -11.10 -8.09 26.96
N ILE A 63 -9.95 -8.27 26.29
CA ILE A 63 -9.82 -9.19 25.15
C ILE A 63 -9.91 -10.65 25.59
N ASN A 64 -9.34 -10.99 26.75
CA ASN A 64 -9.33 -12.37 27.27
C ASN A 64 -10.62 -12.76 28.02
N GLU A 65 -11.44 -11.79 28.41
CA GLU A 65 -12.75 -12.07 28.99
C GLU A 65 -13.65 -12.77 27.96
N PRO A 66 -14.41 -13.81 28.36
CA PRO A 66 -15.39 -14.41 27.47
C PRO A 66 -16.38 -13.32 27.02
N PRO A 67 -16.80 -13.33 25.74
CA PRO A 67 -17.79 -12.37 25.28
C PRO A 67 -19.03 -12.49 26.17
N PRO A 68 -19.66 -11.36 26.54
CA PRO A 68 -20.89 -11.41 27.31
C PRO A 68 -21.84 -12.34 26.56
N GLN A 69 -22.40 -13.33 27.26
CA GLN A 69 -23.31 -14.27 26.60
C GLN A 69 -24.37 -13.46 25.87
N PRO A 70 -24.63 -13.74 24.57
CA PRO A 70 -25.64 -13.01 23.83
C PRO A 70 -26.89 -13.01 24.69
N PHE A 71 -27.48 -11.82 24.89
CA PHE A 71 -28.67 -11.64 25.71
C PHE A 71 -29.73 -12.63 25.20
N SER A 72 -29.80 -13.79 25.84
CA SER A 72 -30.74 -14.87 25.53
C SER A 72 -32.07 -14.60 26.23
N ALA A 73 -32.34 -13.33 26.53
CA ALA A 73 -33.70 -12.88 26.72
C ALA A 73 -34.38 -13.04 25.35
N PRO A 74 -35.45 -13.84 25.22
CA PRO A 74 -36.27 -13.77 24.03
C PRO A 74 -36.63 -12.30 23.86
N TYR A 75 -36.32 -11.74 22.69
CA TYR A 75 -37.02 -10.54 22.25
C TYR A 75 -38.50 -10.91 22.32
N HIS A 76 -39.17 -10.50 23.39
CA HIS A 76 -40.60 -10.37 23.37
C HIS A 76 -40.82 -9.34 22.27
N GLU A 77 -41.29 -9.81 21.11
CA GLU A 77 -42.00 -8.95 20.17
C GLU A 77 -43.02 -8.21 21.02
N GLU A 78 -42.72 -6.97 21.39
CA GLU A 78 -43.73 -6.07 21.90
C GLU A 78 -44.77 -6.05 20.79
N GLU A 79 -45.97 -6.53 21.13
CA GLU A 79 -47.12 -6.58 20.24
C GLU A 79 -47.15 -5.27 19.46
N THR A 80 -46.92 -5.38 18.17
CA THR A 80 -47.07 -4.27 17.25
C THR A 80 -48.46 -3.68 17.51
N PRO A 81 -48.57 -2.40 17.92
CA PRO A 81 -49.88 -1.81 18.10
C PRO A 81 -50.57 -1.87 16.74
N SER A 82 -51.69 -2.60 16.69
CA SER A 82 -52.49 -2.75 15.49
C SER A 82 -52.91 -1.36 15.02
N PHE A 83 -52.27 -0.86 13.97
CA PHE A 83 -52.77 0.28 13.24
C PHE A 83 -54.00 -0.18 12.45
N ASP A 84 -55.17 0.34 12.83
CA ASP A 84 -56.38 0.20 12.03
C ASP A 84 -56.14 0.81 10.65
N GLU A 85 -56.18 -0.04 9.62
CA GLU A 85 -56.20 0.34 8.22
C GLU A 85 -57.51 1.09 7.91
N GLU A 86 -57.51 2.42 7.99
CA GLU A 86 -58.51 3.21 7.29
C GLU A 86 -58.21 3.22 5.79
N ALA A 87 -59.12 2.58 5.05
CA ALA A 87 -59.13 2.47 3.60
C ALA A 87 -59.08 3.85 2.92
N VAL A 88 -57.99 4.11 2.20
CA VAL A 88 -57.93 5.19 1.20
C VAL A 88 -58.23 4.59 -0.17
N GLU A 89 -59.44 4.88 -0.67
CA GLU A 89 -59.90 4.54 -2.02
C GLU A 89 -58.97 5.12 -3.09
N SER A 90 -58.42 4.23 -3.91
CA SER A 90 -57.70 4.54 -5.14
C SER A 90 -58.69 4.89 -6.26
N LYS A 91 -58.58 6.09 -6.82
CA LYS A 91 -59.14 6.41 -8.14
C LYS A 91 -58.04 6.28 -9.19
N ALA A 92 -58.11 5.19 -9.95
CA ALA A 92 -57.37 5.00 -11.17
C ALA A 92 -57.93 5.93 -12.27
N HIS A 93 -57.05 6.74 -12.86
CA HIS A 93 -57.27 7.33 -14.18
C HIS A 93 -56.29 6.65 -15.14
N VAL A 94 -56.84 5.86 -16.06
CA VAL A 94 -56.16 5.25 -17.19
C VAL A 94 -56.09 6.33 -18.28
N ASP A 95 -54.87 6.63 -18.75
CA ASP A 95 -54.64 7.22 -20.06
C ASP A 95 -53.60 6.36 -20.79
N GLU A 96 -54.06 5.74 -21.88
CA GLU A 96 -53.26 5.03 -22.87
C GLU A 96 -52.50 6.06 -23.73
N ALA A 97 -51.19 5.86 -23.94
CA ALA A 97 -50.52 6.37 -25.12
C ALA A 97 -49.22 5.60 -25.43
N GLU A 98 -49.32 4.83 -26.53
CA GLU A 98 -48.33 4.65 -27.60
C GLU A 98 -46.91 4.12 -27.27
N SER A 99 -46.78 2.84 -27.62
CA SER A 99 -45.59 2.07 -27.95
C SER A 99 -44.69 2.73 -29.01
N LYS A 100 -43.39 2.75 -28.75
CA LYS A 100 -42.34 2.74 -29.78
C LYS A 100 -41.41 1.55 -29.56
N GLU A 101 -41.42 0.65 -30.54
CA GLU A 101 -40.47 -0.44 -30.73
C GLU A 101 -39.05 0.10 -30.91
N VAL A 102 -38.10 -0.47 -30.17
CA VAL A 102 -36.68 -0.43 -30.50
C VAL A 102 -36.17 -1.86 -30.38
N GLU A 103 -35.79 -2.43 -31.52
CA GLU A 103 -35.11 -3.72 -31.66
C GLU A 103 -33.81 -3.72 -30.87
N ALA A 104 -33.66 -4.65 -29.92
CA ALA A 104 -32.40 -4.96 -29.27
C ALA A 104 -31.82 -6.25 -29.86
N MET A 105 -30.62 -6.13 -30.42
CA MET A 105 -29.81 -7.23 -30.94
C MET A 105 -29.37 -8.15 -29.80
N ASP A 106 -29.66 -9.42 -29.99
CA ASP A 106 -29.25 -10.55 -29.17
C ASP A 106 -27.81 -10.93 -29.54
N GLN A 107 -26.87 -10.84 -28.59
CA GLN A 107 -25.54 -11.46 -28.69
C GLN A 107 -25.25 -12.26 -27.42
N PRO A 108 -24.63 -13.45 -27.51
CA PRO A 108 -24.43 -14.32 -26.37
C PRO A 108 -23.25 -13.84 -25.53
N LEU A 109 -23.45 -13.77 -24.22
CA LEU A 109 -22.40 -13.62 -23.22
C LEU A 109 -21.61 -14.93 -23.13
N GLU A 110 -20.30 -14.87 -23.41
CA GLU A 110 -19.34 -15.91 -23.06
C GLU A 110 -19.05 -15.82 -21.54
N GLU A 111 -19.30 -16.93 -20.84
CA GLU A 111 -18.90 -17.13 -19.44
C GLU A 111 -17.36 -17.19 -19.38
N VAL A 112 -16.75 -16.17 -18.79
CA VAL A 112 -15.33 -16.18 -18.41
C VAL A 112 -15.25 -16.60 -16.95
N ASP A 113 -14.74 -17.81 -16.73
CA ASP A 113 -14.41 -18.39 -15.44
C ASP A 113 -13.33 -17.51 -14.77
N GLN A 114 -13.70 -16.74 -13.75
CA GLN A 114 -12.76 -16.02 -12.89
C GLN A 114 -12.31 -16.99 -11.80
N GLN A 115 -11.14 -17.60 -11.99
CA GLN A 115 -10.39 -18.21 -10.89
C GLN A 115 -9.70 -17.08 -10.12
N GLU A 116 -10.25 -16.74 -8.97
CA GLU A 116 -9.57 -16.00 -7.90
C GLU A 116 -8.35 -16.83 -7.44
N ASN A 117 -7.16 -16.29 -7.67
CA ASN A 117 -5.93 -16.78 -7.07
C ASN A 117 -5.55 -15.74 -6.00
N ASP A 118 -5.90 -16.03 -4.75
CA ASP A 118 -5.37 -15.34 -3.58
C ASP A 118 -3.90 -15.77 -3.42
N LEU A 119 -2.99 -14.94 -3.92
CA LEU A 119 -1.57 -15.00 -3.57
C LEU A 119 -1.29 -13.81 -2.67
N GLU A 120 -1.14 -14.09 -1.38
CA GLU A 120 -0.56 -13.16 -0.40
C GLU A 120 0.88 -12.85 -0.85
N GLU A 121 1.05 -11.72 -1.53
CA GLU A 121 2.32 -11.22 -2.04
C GLU A 121 2.81 -10.15 -1.06
N GLU A 122 3.42 -10.57 0.06
CA GLU A 122 4.19 -9.67 0.93
C GLU A 122 5.48 -9.26 0.18
N VAL A 123 5.42 -8.16 -0.57
CA VAL A 123 6.55 -7.62 -1.32
C VAL A 123 7.43 -6.80 -0.37
N TYR A 124 8.53 -7.38 0.09
CA TYR A 124 9.60 -6.66 0.78
C TYR A 124 10.37 -5.77 -0.24
N ALA A 125 9.86 -4.57 -0.50
CA ALA A 125 10.61 -3.55 -1.24
C ALA A 125 11.80 -3.01 -0.42
N GLU A 126 11.74 -3.12 0.91
CA GLU A 126 12.77 -2.66 1.85
C GLU A 126 14.06 -3.51 1.78
N ASP A 127 13.97 -4.81 1.49
CA ASP A 127 15.17 -5.66 1.28
C ASP A 127 15.85 -5.41 -0.09
N LEU A 128 15.15 -4.77 -1.04
CA LEU A 128 15.70 -4.38 -2.35
C LEU A 128 16.41 -3.03 -2.31
N ILE A 129 16.12 -2.20 -1.30
CA ILE A 129 16.71 -0.89 -1.06
C ILE A 129 17.29 -0.93 0.35
N GLY A 130 18.48 -1.52 0.49
CA GLY A 130 19.08 -1.81 1.80
C GLY A 130 18.98 -0.63 2.79
N GLU A 131 18.14 -0.78 3.80
CA GLU A 131 18.11 0.13 4.94
C GLU A 131 19.32 -0.11 5.84
N ILE A 132 20.01 1.00 6.12
CA ILE A 132 21.18 1.09 6.97
C ILE A 132 20.73 1.06 8.43
N ALA A 133 21.05 -0.03 9.14
CA ALA A 133 21.11 -0.05 10.60
C ALA A 133 22.24 -0.99 11.07
N GLU A 134 23.35 -0.39 11.48
CA GLU A 134 24.42 -1.08 12.23
C GLU A 134 23.97 -1.31 13.69
N ASP A 135 23.88 -2.56 14.16
CA ASP A 135 24.32 -2.89 15.53
C ASP A 135 24.65 -4.37 15.78
N ASP A 136 25.75 -4.52 16.52
CA ASP A 136 26.16 -5.52 17.52
C ASP A 136 26.47 -7.02 17.25
N SER A 137 27.76 -7.32 17.49
CA SER A 137 28.35 -8.31 18.42
C SER A 137 27.79 -9.75 18.57
N PRO A 138 28.64 -10.80 18.47
CA PRO A 138 28.20 -12.19 18.64
C PRO A 138 28.32 -12.66 20.10
N GLU A 139 27.19 -12.99 20.74
CA GLU A 139 27.16 -13.84 21.95
C GLU A 139 26.53 -15.21 21.70
N SER A 140 27.09 -16.20 22.39
CA SER A 140 26.90 -17.63 22.21
C SER A 140 25.57 -18.16 22.71
N ILE A 141 24.90 -19.00 21.91
CA ILE A 141 23.63 -19.66 22.27
C ILE A 141 23.89 -21.02 22.90
N ALA A 142 23.33 -21.23 24.10
CA ALA A 142 23.09 -22.55 24.70
C ALA A 142 21.61 -22.93 24.51
N PRO A 143 21.25 -24.22 24.46
CA PRO A 143 19.89 -24.63 24.11
C PRO A 143 18.95 -24.55 25.32
N GLU A 144 17.88 -23.77 25.20
CA GLU A 144 16.80 -23.69 26.19
C GLU A 144 15.63 -24.62 25.84
N GLU A 145 15.03 -25.16 26.90
CA GLU A 145 13.88 -26.08 26.87
C GLU A 145 12.60 -25.33 26.46
N GLU A 146 11.87 -25.86 25.47
CA GLU A 146 10.63 -25.29 24.94
C GLU A 146 9.52 -25.26 26.02
N SER A 147 9.33 -24.09 26.63
CA SER A 147 8.11 -23.75 27.35
C SER A 147 7.09 -23.20 26.36
N PHE A 148 5.85 -23.70 26.39
CA PHE A 148 4.74 -23.12 25.62
C PHE A 148 4.48 -21.70 26.11
N SER A 149 5.09 -20.71 25.45
CA SER A 149 4.79 -19.29 25.64
C SER A 149 3.33 -19.06 25.28
N ALA A 150 2.55 -18.50 26.20
CA ALA A 150 1.27 -17.91 25.84
C ALA A 150 1.54 -16.83 24.78
N ASN A 151 0.85 -16.85 23.65
CA ASN A 151 0.93 -15.77 22.66
C ASN A 151 0.46 -14.49 23.35
N THR A 152 1.40 -13.63 23.72
CA THR A 152 1.10 -12.32 24.29
C THR A 152 0.61 -11.45 23.15
N LEU A 153 -0.68 -11.14 23.14
CA LEU A 153 -1.29 -10.24 22.17
C LEU A 153 -0.54 -8.90 22.18
N ARG A 154 0.02 -8.50 21.03
CA ARG A 154 0.66 -7.19 20.88
C ARG A 154 -0.43 -6.12 20.76
N ILE A 155 -0.43 -5.16 21.66
CA ILE A 155 -1.38 -4.03 21.67
C ILE A 155 -0.60 -2.76 21.30
N GLU A 156 -1.12 -2.01 20.33
CA GLU A 156 -0.56 -0.75 19.87
C GLU A 156 -1.56 0.37 20.14
N GLU A 157 -1.26 1.23 21.11
CA GLU A 157 -2.10 2.39 21.41
C GLU A 157 -1.72 3.56 20.50
N ILE A 158 -2.68 4.03 19.71
CA ILE A 158 -2.45 5.07 18.70
C ILE A 158 -2.68 6.45 19.30
N SER A 159 -1.70 7.33 19.13
CA SER A 159 -1.72 8.71 19.59
C SER A 159 -2.41 9.63 18.58
N GLN A 160 -2.98 10.74 19.06
CA GLN A 160 -3.50 11.76 18.15
C GLN A 160 -2.37 12.37 17.32
N GLY A 161 -2.53 12.33 15.99
CA GLY A 161 -1.50 12.74 15.02
C GLY A 161 -0.71 11.58 14.42
N GLU A 162 -0.82 10.37 14.98
CA GLU A 162 -0.41 9.15 14.29
C GLU A 162 -1.51 8.70 13.32
N ARG A 163 -1.09 8.04 12.25
CA ARG A 163 -1.96 7.59 11.15
C ARG A 163 -2.29 6.11 11.33
N LEU A 164 -3.58 5.79 11.38
CA LEU A 164 -4.05 4.40 11.37
C LEU A 164 -4.17 3.93 9.94
N MET A 165 -3.29 3.01 9.55
CA MET A 165 -3.30 2.37 8.26
C MET A 165 -4.22 1.14 8.30
N PHE A 166 -5.08 0.99 7.30
CA PHE A 166 -5.87 -0.21 7.07
C PHE A 166 -5.77 -0.59 5.59
N PRO A 167 -5.78 -1.88 5.23
CA PRO A 167 -5.91 -2.25 3.83
C PRO A 167 -7.29 -1.85 3.31
N GLY A 168 -7.33 -1.42 2.06
CA GLY A 168 -8.52 -0.98 1.36
C GLY A 168 -8.58 -1.55 -0.04
N GLU A 169 -9.77 -1.98 -0.43
CA GLU A 169 -10.05 -2.44 -1.79
C GLU A 169 -10.71 -1.31 -2.56
N ASN A 170 -10.14 -0.93 -3.71
CA ASN A 170 -10.67 0.08 -4.62
C ASN A 170 -11.02 1.42 -3.93
N LEU A 171 -10.00 2.20 -3.59
CA LEU A 171 -10.14 3.45 -2.84
C LEU A 171 -10.94 4.51 -3.59
N LEU A 172 -11.00 4.47 -4.92
CA LEU A 172 -11.83 5.38 -5.69
C LEU A 172 -13.32 5.12 -5.42
N PHE A 173 -13.74 3.85 -5.51
CA PHE A 173 -15.08 3.45 -5.14
C PHE A 173 -15.36 3.70 -3.65
N HIS A 174 -14.38 3.43 -2.79
CA HIS A 174 -14.47 3.68 -1.36
C HIS A 174 -14.70 5.18 -1.08
N GLN A 175 -13.94 6.08 -1.72
CA GLN A 175 -14.07 7.52 -1.61
C GLN A 175 -15.45 8.00 -2.06
N GLU A 176 -15.95 7.51 -3.21
CA GLU A 176 -17.30 7.81 -3.68
C GLU A 176 -18.35 7.39 -2.64
N ARG A 177 -18.26 6.18 -2.09
CA ARG A 177 -19.17 5.69 -1.05
C ARG A 177 -19.16 6.59 0.19
N LEU A 178 -17.98 6.93 0.72
CA LEU A 178 -17.85 7.80 1.89
C LEU A 178 -18.40 9.20 1.63
N THR A 179 -18.20 9.72 0.42
CA THR A 179 -18.77 11.02 -0.01
C THR A 179 -20.30 10.99 0.01
N HIS A 180 -20.93 9.91 -0.50
CA HIS A 180 -22.38 9.74 -0.45
C HIS A 180 -22.92 9.62 0.99
N LEU A 181 -22.10 9.12 1.92
CA LEU A 181 -22.42 9.07 3.35
C LEU A 181 -22.20 10.41 4.07
N GLY A 182 -21.79 11.46 3.35
CA GLY A 182 -21.64 12.82 3.85
C GLY A 182 -20.27 13.14 4.45
N LEU A 183 -19.24 12.32 4.22
CA LEU A 183 -17.87 12.65 4.58
C LEU A 183 -17.26 13.53 3.49
N VAL A 184 -16.80 14.72 3.88
CA VAL A 184 -16.37 15.78 2.95
C VAL A 184 -14.85 16.03 2.96
N ASP A 185 -14.16 15.59 4.00
CA ASP A 185 -12.72 15.81 4.19
C ASP A 185 -11.92 14.54 3.84
N LEU A 186 -12.10 14.05 2.60
CA LEU A 186 -11.41 12.89 2.06
C LEU A 186 -10.24 13.36 1.18
N LEU A 187 -9.04 12.88 1.45
CA LEU A 187 -7.85 13.14 0.66
C LEU A 187 -7.37 11.84 0.03
N LEU A 188 -7.35 11.77 -1.31
CA LEU A 188 -6.74 10.67 -2.04
C LEU A 188 -5.32 11.09 -2.43
N GLU A 189 -4.32 10.48 -1.80
CA GLU A 189 -2.91 10.61 -2.17
C GLU A 189 -2.52 9.42 -3.06
N GLU A 190 -2.03 9.72 -4.25
CA GLU A 190 -1.55 8.68 -5.17
C GLU A 190 -0.02 8.67 -5.16
N TYR A 191 0.55 7.49 -4.90
CA TYR A 191 1.97 7.21 -5.06
C TYR A 191 2.12 6.31 -6.29
N PRO A 192 2.40 6.87 -7.48
CA PRO A 192 2.40 6.10 -8.71
C PRO A 192 3.36 4.92 -8.64
N GLY A 193 2.84 3.73 -8.90
CA GLY A 193 3.57 2.47 -8.72
C GLY A 193 3.21 1.81 -7.40
N VAL A 194 3.43 2.49 -6.28
CA VAL A 194 3.43 1.88 -4.94
C VAL A 194 2.01 1.57 -4.46
N GLU A 195 1.31 2.62 -4.06
CA GLU A 195 0.06 2.54 -3.33
C GLU A 195 -0.77 3.79 -3.59
N GLN A 196 -2.03 3.74 -3.24
CA GLN A 196 -2.86 4.93 -3.07
C GLN A 196 -3.37 4.93 -1.64
N LEU A 197 -3.44 6.12 -1.05
CA LEU A 197 -3.92 6.33 0.31
C LEU A 197 -5.19 7.18 0.29
N LEU A 198 -6.26 6.66 0.87
CA LEU A 198 -7.47 7.43 1.14
C LEU A 198 -7.49 7.83 2.59
N ILE A 199 -7.13 9.09 2.84
CA ILE A 199 -6.95 9.67 4.15
C ILE A 199 -8.20 10.46 4.55
N LEU A 200 -8.61 10.30 5.81
CA LEU A 200 -9.71 11.03 6.42
C LEU A 200 -9.49 11.18 7.93
N LYS A 201 -10.31 12.03 8.56
CA LYS A 201 -10.32 12.18 10.02
C LYS A 201 -11.55 11.57 10.64
N ASP A 202 -11.35 10.91 11.78
CA ASP A 202 -12.44 10.47 12.63
C ASP A 202 -13.02 11.65 13.45
N PRO A 203 -14.13 11.45 14.19
CA PRO A 203 -14.75 12.50 14.99
C PRO A 203 -13.86 13.08 16.11
N ASP A 204 -12.86 12.33 16.56
CA ASP A 204 -11.92 12.72 17.62
C ASP A 204 -10.60 13.29 17.06
N GLY A 205 -10.47 13.36 15.74
CA GLY A 205 -9.34 13.95 15.02
C GLY A 205 -8.20 12.98 14.68
N TYR A 206 -8.37 11.69 14.91
CA TYR A 206 -7.43 10.66 14.45
C TYR A 206 -7.41 10.59 12.94
N GLU A 207 -6.22 10.41 12.35
CA GLU A 207 -6.07 10.22 10.92
C GLU A 207 -6.18 8.74 10.59
N ILE A 208 -7.17 8.42 9.75
CA ILE A 208 -7.39 7.08 9.21
C ILE A 208 -6.93 7.12 7.76
N ALA A 209 -6.18 6.12 7.33
CA ALA A 209 -5.77 5.94 5.95
C ALA A 209 -6.10 4.52 5.51
N PHE A 210 -6.81 4.41 4.40
CA PHE A 210 -6.93 3.14 3.68
C PHE A 210 -5.83 3.08 2.63
N CYS A 211 -5.09 1.98 2.59
CA CYS A 211 -4.05 1.72 1.61
C CYS A 211 -4.55 0.70 0.59
N GLU A 212 -4.40 0.99 -0.69
CA GLU A 212 -4.58 0.03 -1.76
C GLU A 212 -3.28 -0.06 -2.57
N ASP A 213 -2.72 -1.26 -2.65
CA ASP A 213 -1.59 -1.55 -3.51
C ASP A 213 -1.98 -1.31 -4.97
N ARG A 214 -1.35 -0.31 -5.60
CA ARG A 214 -1.65 0.02 -6.99
C ARG A 214 -0.77 -0.80 -7.92
N ARG A 215 -1.24 -2.00 -8.25
CA ARG A 215 -0.65 -2.75 -9.36
C ARG A 215 -0.96 -2.04 -10.68
N LEU A 216 -0.06 -1.16 -11.13
CA LEU A 216 -0.18 -0.43 -12.39
C LEU A 216 -0.50 -1.39 -13.54
N ASN A 217 -1.30 -0.99 -14.51
CA ASN A 217 -1.43 -1.81 -15.72
C ASN A 217 -0.13 -1.80 -16.54
N GLN A 218 -0.02 -2.66 -17.56
CA GLN A 218 1.21 -2.77 -18.35
C GLN A 218 1.62 -1.45 -19.03
N GLU A 219 0.66 -0.72 -19.59
CA GLU A 219 0.92 0.55 -20.29
C GLU A 219 1.39 1.63 -19.30
N GLU A 220 0.75 1.71 -18.14
CA GLU A 220 1.14 2.63 -17.06
C GLU A 220 2.53 2.34 -16.53
N LEU A 221 2.85 1.06 -16.26
CA LEU A 221 4.16 0.64 -15.79
C LEU A 221 5.26 0.94 -16.81
N PHE A 222 5.04 0.61 -18.09
CA PHE A 222 6.02 0.90 -19.13
C PHE A 222 6.25 2.41 -19.27
N SER A 223 5.17 3.20 -19.23
CA SER A 223 5.27 4.66 -19.27
C SER A 223 6.03 5.22 -18.07
N LEU A 224 5.80 4.71 -16.86
CA LEU A 224 6.50 5.14 -15.65
C LEU A 224 8.00 4.80 -15.73
N TYR A 225 8.33 3.57 -16.14
CA TYR A 225 9.70 3.08 -16.28
C TYR A 225 10.50 3.88 -17.32
N GLU A 226 9.90 4.18 -18.48
CA GLU A 226 10.48 4.99 -19.55
C GLU A 226 10.71 6.45 -19.10
N LYS A 227 9.69 7.10 -18.52
CA LYS A 227 9.72 8.53 -18.14
C LYS A 227 10.82 8.88 -17.15
N GLY A 228 11.25 7.95 -16.30
CA GLY A 228 12.30 8.20 -15.32
C GLY A 228 13.59 8.74 -15.96
N VAL A 229 13.97 8.23 -17.14
CA VAL A 229 15.18 8.68 -17.85
C VAL A 229 15.02 10.09 -18.39
N ASP A 230 13.86 10.41 -18.97
CA ASP A 230 13.59 11.75 -19.50
C ASP A 230 13.55 12.81 -18.39
N LEU A 231 12.99 12.46 -17.23
CA LEU A 231 12.99 13.31 -16.05
C LEU A 231 14.41 13.53 -15.52
N LEU A 232 15.24 12.49 -15.48
CA LEU A 232 16.64 12.60 -15.06
C LEU A 232 17.42 13.54 -16.00
N GLU A 233 17.31 13.35 -17.31
CA GLU A 233 17.94 14.23 -18.29
C GLU A 233 17.48 15.68 -18.15
N GLY A 234 16.18 15.89 -17.93
CA GLY A 234 15.62 17.20 -17.65
C GLY A 234 16.15 17.81 -16.35
N ALA A 235 16.37 17.01 -15.31
CA ALA A 235 16.88 17.47 -14.03
C ALA A 235 18.33 17.97 -14.13
N ILE A 236 19.17 17.27 -14.90
CA ILE A 236 20.60 17.58 -15.05
C ILE A 236 20.93 18.54 -16.20
N ILE A 237 19.92 18.93 -17.00
CA ILE A 237 20.16 19.78 -18.17
C ILE A 237 20.81 21.11 -17.76
N GLY A 238 21.93 21.40 -18.40
CA GLY A 238 22.70 22.63 -18.19
C GLY A 238 23.52 22.67 -16.91
N MET A 239 23.61 21.58 -16.13
CA MET A 239 24.49 21.52 -14.97
C MET A 239 25.97 21.56 -15.38
N THR A 240 26.81 22.26 -14.62
CA THR A 240 28.27 22.20 -14.73
C THR A 240 28.85 21.03 -13.93
N GLU A 241 30.12 20.68 -14.15
CA GLU A 241 30.79 19.64 -13.36
C GLU A 241 30.85 20.01 -11.87
N GLU A 242 31.02 21.29 -11.54
CA GLU A 242 31.00 21.76 -10.15
C GLU A 242 29.61 21.66 -9.50
N GLU A 243 28.53 21.82 -10.28
CA GLU A 243 27.16 21.63 -9.80
C GLU A 243 26.86 20.15 -9.56
N LEU A 244 27.37 19.26 -10.40
CA LEU A 244 27.29 17.80 -10.19
C LEU A 244 28.00 17.36 -8.90
N ASP A 245 29.00 18.10 -8.46
CA ASP A 245 29.76 17.82 -7.23
C ASP A 245 29.18 18.50 -5.98
N MET A 246 27.99 19.12 -6.07
CA MET A 246 27.27 19.65 -4.91
C MET A 246 26.79 18.52 -4.00
N VAL A 247 26.91 18.73 -2.68
CA VAL A 247 26.66 17.72 -1.64
C VAL A 247 25.24 17.85 -1.08
N THR A 248 24.57 16.73 -0.90
CA THR A 248 23.25 16.60 -0.26
C THR A 248 23.33 16.84 1.25
N ARG A 249 22.17 16.89 1.90
CA ARG A 249 22.11 16.90 3.38
C ARG A 249 22.64 15.60 3.99
N GLU A 250 22.55 14.50 3.24
CA GLU A 250 23.01 13.15 3.63
C GLU A 250 24.50 12.94 3.35
N GLY A 251 25.18 13.87 2.68
CA GLY A 251 26.62 13.82 2.44
C GLY A 251 27.05 13.22 1.09
N THR A 252 26.10 12.83 0.23
CA THR A 252 26.34 12.32 -1.13
C THR A 252 26.34 13.46 -2.16
N THR A 253 27.02 13.33 -3.30
CA THR A 253 26.94 14.37 -4.37
C THR A 253 25.84 14.07 -5.37
N ILE A 254 25.39 15.07 -6.15
CA ILE A 254 24.48 14.82 -7.29
C ILE A 254 25.06 13.76 -8.23
N ARG A 255 26.37 13.86 -8.53
CA ARG A 255 27.09 12.87 -9.33
C ARG A 255 26.98 11.47 -8.73
N HIS A 256 27.22 11.33 -7.43
CA HIS A 256 27.10 10.07 -6.72
C HIS A 256 25.69 9.49 -6.88
N THR A 257 24.65 10.27 -6.59
CA THR A 257 23.25 9.85 -6.70
C THR A 257 22.90 9.35 -8.10
N ILE A 258 23.34 10.04 -9.16
CA ILE A 258 23.10 9.63 -10.54
C ILE A 258 23.79 8.30 -10.84
N LEU A 259 25.04 8.14 -10.42
CA LEU A 259 25.81 6.93 -10.71
C LEU A 259 25.28 5.71 -9.95
N GLN A 260 24.87 5.92 -8.69
CA GLN A 260 24.17 4.90 -7.91
C GLN A 260 22.88 4.45 -8.60
N LEU A 261 22.08 5.39 -9.12
CA LEU A 261 20.88 5.06 -9.90
C LEU A 261 21.22 4.25 -11.15
N VAL A 262 22.26 4.63 -11.90
CA VAL A 262 22.68 3.91 -13.12
C VAL A 262 23.11 2.48 -12.80
N ASP A 263 23.94 2.30 -11.79
CA ASP A 263 24.48 1.00 -11.41
C ASP A 263 23.39 0.10 -10.80
N PHE A 264 22.46 0.67 -10.01
CA PHE A 264 21.26 -0.03 -9.54
C PHE A 264 20.39 -0.53 -10.72
N ASP A 265 20.13 0.34 -11.71
CA ASP A 265 19.35 -0.04 -12.89
C ASP A 265 20.04 -1.13 -13.72
N MET A 266 21.38 -1.09 -13.83
CA MET A 266 22.17 -2.14 -14.48
C MET A 266 21.97 -3.50 -13.81
N GLU A 267 21.96 -3.53 -12.47
CA GLU A 267 21.66 -4.73 -11.72
C GLU A 267 20.21 -5.19 -11.94
N MET A 268 19.24 -4.29 -11.81
CA MET A 268 17.83 -4.58 -12.03
C MET A 268 17.57 -5.14 -13.43
N ALA A 269 18.16 -4.55 -14.46
CA ALA A 269 18.03 -5.03 -15.83
C ALA A 269 18.60 -6.44 -16.01
N GLN A 270 19.68 -6.79 -15.30
CA GLN A 270 20.22 -8.14 -15.33
C GLN A 270 19.30 -9.14 -14.62
N ARG A 271 18.70 -8.77 -13.48
CA ARG A 271 17.70 -9.58 -12.78
C ARG A 271 16.46 -9.79 -13.63
N ILE A 272 15.93 -8.73 -14.25
CA ILE A 272 14.80 -8.82 -15.19
C ILE A 272 15.12 -9.78 -16.34
N LYS A 273 16.32 -9.69 -16.94
CA LYS A 273 16.72 -10.62 -18.01
C LYS A 273 16.78 -12.07 -17.55
N TRP A 274 17.26 -12.34 -16.33
CA TRP A 274 17.20 -13.69 -15.76
C TRP A 274 15.77 -14.18 -15.61
N ALA A 275 14.86 -13.35 -15.09
CA ALA A 275 13.45 -13.69 -14.96
C ALA A 275 12.81 -13.98 -16.32
N LEU A 276 13.10 -13.15 -17.32
CA LEU A 276 12.57 -13.28 -18.67
C LEU A 276 13.06 -14.56 -19.36
N ALA A 277 14.34 -14.90 -19.20
CA ALA A 277 14.97 -16.03 -19.87
C ALA A 277 14.77 -17.37 -19.14
N GLU A 278 14.77 -17.34 -17.81
CA GLU A 278 14.83 -18.50 -16.92
C GLU A 278 13.83 -18.36 -15.76
N SER A 279 12.58 -17.99 -16.07
CA SER A 279 11.53 -17.76 -15.08
C SER A 279 11.39 -18.92 -14.07
N GLY A 280 11.29 -18.57 -12.79
CA GLY A 280 11.18 -19.52 -11.67
C GLY A 280 12.52 -20.12 -11.23
N ARG A 281 13.63 -19.73 -11.85
CA ARG A 281 14.96 -20.15 -11.40
C ARG A 281 15.39 -19.36 -10.18
N SER A 282 16.06 -20.07 -9.27
CA SER A 282 16.69 -19.46 -8.11
C SER A 282 18.08 -18.91 -8.43
N TYR A 283 18.35 -17.69 -7.97
CA TYR A 283 19.66 -17.05 -8.07
C TYR A 283 20.08 -16.49 -6.71
N PRO A 284 21.37 -16.63 -6.32
CA PRO A 284 21.91 -15.84 -5.23
C PRO A 284 21.99 -14.37 -5.69
N LEU A 285 21.29 -13.50 -4.97
CA LEU A 285 21.35 -12.06 -5.21
C LEU A 285 22.35 -11.49 -4.21
N PRO A 286 23.54 -11.02 -4.65
CA PRO A 286 24.50 -10.43 -3.73
C PRO A 286 23.92 -9.15 -3.11
N LEU A 287 24.30 -8.89 -1.86
CA LEU A 287 24.00 -7.62 -1.21
C LEU A 287 24.75 -6.49 -1.93
N TYR A 288 24.05 -5.37 -2.09
CA TYR A 288 24.55 -4.16 -2.74
C TYR A 288 25.08 -3.21 -1.67
N GLU A 289 26.38 -2.90 -1.71
CA GLU A 289 27.05 -1.97 -0.79
C GLU A 289 27.37 -0.66 -1.53
N ALA A 290 26.51 0.35 -1.38
CA ALA A 290 26.55 1.58 -2.18
C ALA A 290 27.90 2.32 -2.08
N GLU A 291 28.44 2.43 -0.86
CA GLU A 291 29.70 3.13 -0.59
C GLU A 291 30.90 2.41 -1.20
N GLU A 292 30.93 1.06 -1.13
CA GLU A 292 32.00 0.27 -1.73
C GLU A 292 32.00 0.42 -3.25
N TRP A 293 30.83 0.43 -3.86
CA TRP A 293 30.70 0.66 -5.31
C TRP A 293 31.13 2.07 -5.70
N ALA A 294 30.71 3.08 -4.93
CA ALA A 294 31.07 4.47 -5.20
C ALA A 294 32.59 4.69 -5.15
N GLU A 295 33.27 4.09 -4.17
CA GLU A 295 34.73 4.16 -4.06
C GLU A 295 35.42 3.35 -5.17
N THR A 296 35.02 2.08 -5.33
CA THR A 296 35.72 1.13 -6.21
C THR A 296 35.53 1.46 -7.69
N LEU A 297 34.37 1.97 -8.07
CA LEU A 297 34.04 2.37 -9.44
C LEU A 297 34.37 3.85 -9.72
N ASP A 298 35.01 4.55 -8.79
CA ASP A 298 35.45 5.94 -8.91
C ASP A 298 34.32 6.90 -9.33
N TYR A 299 33.25 6.93 -8.53
CA TYR A 299 32.10 7.80 -8.80
C TYR A 299 32.48 9.27 -8.89
N ALA A 300 33.55 9.68 -8.20
CA ALA A 300 34.03 11.06 -8.18
C ALA A 300 34.48 11.58 -9.56
N SER A 301 34.88 10.70 -10.48
CA SER A 301 35.41 11.11 -11.79
C SER A 301 34.61 10.62 -13.00
N ARG A 302 33.60 9.77 -12.80
CA ARG A 302 32.80 9.19 -13.90
C ARG A 302 32.02 10.28 -14.67
N PRO A 303 32.04 10.23 -16.02
CA PRO A 303 31.38 11.23 -16.85
C PRO A 303 29.86 10.99 -16.94
N ILE A 304 29.07 11.82 -16.25
CA ILE A 304 27.61 11.67 -16.11
C ILE A 304 26.86 11.50 -17.44
N HIS A 305 27.23 12.24 -18.49
CA HIS A 305 26.53 12.16 -19.77
C HIS A 305 26.61 10.77 -20.43
N VAL A 306 27.72 10.04 -20.21
CA VAL A 306 27.89 8.66 -20.73
C VAL A 306 26.97 7.71 -19.98
N GLU A 307 26.92 7.87 -18.66
CA GLU A 307 26.20 6.98 -17.74
C GLU A 307 24.68 7.12 -17.88
N VAL A 308 24.19 8.36 -18.05
CA VAL A 308 22.77 8.61 -18.35
C VAL A 308 22.38 8.08 -19.74
N SER A 309 23.30 8.14 -20.72
CA SER A 309 23.07 7.52 -22.03
C SER A 309 22.99 5.99 -21.92
N LEU A 310 23.82 5.38 -21.06
CA LEU A 310 23.77 3.95 -20.78
C LEU A 310 22.44 3.55 -20.14
N LEU A 311 21.98 4.32 -19.15
CA LEU A 311 20.68 4.12 -18.50
C LEU A 311 19.53 4.12 -19.52
N ARG A 312 19.49 5.09 -20.43
CA ARG A 312 18.48 5.12 -21.52
C ARG A 312 18.49 3.84 -22.34
N MET A 313 19.66 3.46 -22.86
CA MET A 313 19.79 2.26 -23.70
C MET A 313 19.38 0.99 -22.95
N LEU A 314 19.66 0.94 -21.65
CA LEU A 314 19.29 -0.18 -20.80
C LEU A 314 17.76 -0.29 -20.66
N ARG A 315 17.07 0.82 -20.38
CA ARG A 315 15.61 0.81 -20.25
C ARG A 315 14.92 0.48 -21.56
N ASP A 316 15.36 1.09 -22.66
CA ASP A 316 14.85 0.79 -24.00
C ASP A 316 15.01 -0.70 -24.33
N HIS A 317 16.14 -1.29 -23.93
CA HIS A 317 16.39 -2.71 -24.11
C HIS A 317 15.42 -3.58 -23.31
N ILE A 318 15.20 -3.27 -22.02
CA ILE A 318 14.26 -4.01 -21.17
C ILE A 318 12.83 -3.90 -21.69
N LEU A 319 12.36 -2.69 -22.02
CA LEU A 319 11.04 -2.46 -22.60
C LEU A 319 10.85 -3.28 -23.89
N THR A 320 11.83 -3.25 -24.79
CA THR A 320 11.81 -4.05 -26.03
C THR A 320 11.70 -5.56 -25.75
N LEU A 321 12.35 -6.07 -24.71
CA LEU A 321 12.23 -7.48 -24.33
C LEU A 321 10.83 -7.78 -23.78
N CYS A 322 10.31 -6.94 -22.87
CA CYS A 322 9.00 -7.12 -22.26
C CYS A 322 7.86 -7.07 -23.28
N GLU A 323 7.96 -6.22 -24.31
CA GLU A 323 6.98 -6.17 -25.42
C GLU A 323 6.97 -7.43 -26.28
N ARG A 324 8.12 -8.11 -26.43
CA ARG A 324 8.29 -9.25 -27.34
C ARG A 324 8.05 -10.59 -26.70
N ILE A 325 8.20 -10.67 -25.38
CA ILE A 325 8.07 -11.91 -24.61
C ILE A 325 6.64 -11.96 -24.04
N PRO A 326 5.84 -12.98 -24.38
CA PRO A 326 4.52 -13.15 -23.79
C PRO A 326 4.60 -13.30 -22.27
N ASP A 327 3.62 -12.71 -21.59
CA ASP A 327 3.49 -12.73 -20.13
C ASP A 327 4.77 -12.26 -19.42
N SER A 328 5.51 -11.34 -20.04
CA SER A 328 6.82 -10.89 -19.56
C SER A 328 6.76 -10.36 -18.13
N LEU A 329 5.69 -9.64 -17.78
CA LEU A 329 5.51 -9.04 -16.46
C LEU A 329 5.27 -10.04 -15.33
N THR A 330 4.71 -11.22 -15.60
CA THR A 330 4.45 -12.28 -14.60
C THR A 330 5.58 -13.30 -14.51
N LYS A 331 6.62 -13.15 -15.33
CA LYS A 331 7.85 -13.92 -15.16
C LYS A 331 8.55 -13.47 -13.87
N HIS A 332 9.25 -14.37 -13.23
CA HIS A 332 9.79 -14.13 -11.90
C HIS A 332 11.14 -14.81 -11.65
N LEU A 333 11.82 -14.32 -10.63
CA LEU A 333 12.97 -14.96 -10.00
C LEU A 333 12.59 -15.50 -8.63
N VAL A 334 13.35 -16.49 -8.17
CA VAL A 334 13.29 -16.96 -6.79
C VAL A 334 14.60 -16.57 -6.08
N SER A 335 14.51 -15.83 -4.99
CA SER A 335 15.64 -15.52 -4.10
C SER A 335 15.46 -16.24 -2.76
N GLU A 336 16.39 -16.03 -1.84
CA GLU A 336 16.23 -16.49 -0.45
C GLU A 336 15.11 -15.75 0.31
N HIS A 337 14.75 -14.54 -0.16
CA HIS A 337 13.71 -13.69 0.40
C HIS A 337 12.32 -13.92 -0.23
N GLY A 338 12.21 -14.79 -1.23
CA GLY A 338 10.93 -15.13 -1.86
C GLY A 338 10.94 -15.06 -3.38
N THR A 339 9.77 -14.84 -3.97
CA THR A 339 9.60 -14.73 -5.42
C THR A 339 9.40 -13.28 -5.80
N VAL A 340 10.08 -12.82 -6.86
CA VAL A 340 9.95 -11.43 -7.34
C VAL A 340 9.65 -11.42 -8.83
N GLU A 341 8.52 -10.82 -9.21
CA GLU A 341 8.11 -10.67 -10.60
C GLU A 341 8.88 -9.56 -11.35
N VAL A 342 8.95 -9.67 -12.68
CA VAL A 342 9.48 -8.63 -13.57
C VAL A 342 8.74 -7.31 -13.37
N ARG A 343 7.42 -7.38 -13.19
CA ARG A 343 6.59 -6.22 -12.85
C ARG A 343 7.15 -5.46 -11.64
N THR A 344 7.33 -6.18 -10.54
CA THR A 344 7.81 -5.61 -9.27
C THR A 344 9.19 -5.00 -9.45
N MET A 345 10.11 -5.71 -10.13
CA MET A 345 11.45 -5.17 -10.41
C MET A 345 11.42 -3.89 -11.25
N MET A 346 10.58 -3.83 -12.29
CA MET A 346 10.43 -2.62 -13.11
C MET A 346 9.82 -1.46 -12.32
N GLN A 347 8.86 -1.77 -11.45
CA GLN A 347 8.18 -0.79 -10.64
C GLN A 347 9.15 -0.16 -9.63
N VAL A 348 9.87 -0.98 -8.86
CA VAL A 348 10.90 -0.53 -7.91
C VAL A 348 11.93 0.33 -8.63
N ALA A 349 12.45 -0.10 -9.78
CA ALA A 349 13.39 0.70 -10.57
C ALA A 349 12.84 2.07 -10.98
N ALA A 350 11.56 2.14 -11.37
CA ALA A 350 10.92 3.39 -11.75
C ALA A 350 10.71 4.33 -10.53
N GLU A 351 10.33 3.77 -9.38
CA GLU A 351 10.13 4.49 -8.12
C GLU A 351 11.45 5.04 -7.56
N THR A 352 12.48 4.19 -7.45
CA THR A 352 13.82 4.60 -7.03
C THR A 352 14.33 5.74 -7.90
N SER A 353 14.11 5.69 -9.22
CA SER A 353 14.48 6.80 -10.11
C SER A 353 13.80 8.10 -9.73
N ARG A 354 12.48 8.06 -9.50
CA ARG A 354 11.67 9.24 -9.19
C ARG A 354 12.17 9.89 -7.89
N GLU A 355 12.46 9.10 -6.87
CA GLU A 355 12.98 9.57 -5.59
C GLU A 355 14.36 10.21 -5.73
N GLN A 356 15.30 9.53 -6.40
CA GLN A 356 16.63 10.07 -6.61
C GLN A 356 16.62 11.34 -7.46
N ILE A 357 15.75 11.42 -8.49
CA ILE A 357 15.56 12.64 -9.29
C ILE A 357 14.99 13.77 -8.44
N GLN A 358 14.04 13.48 -7.55
CA GLN A 358 13.49 14.49 -6.64
C GLN A 358 14.58 15.04 -5.71
N SER A 359 15.42 14.17 -5.15
CA SER A 359 16.61 14.57 -4.37
C SER A 359 17.55 15.47 -5.17
N ILE A 360 17.86 15.12 -6.42
CA ILE A 360 18.68 15.96 -7.33
C ILE A 360 18.08 17.36 -7.50
N LEU A 361 16.77 17.44 -7.75
CA LEU A 361 16.06 18.70 -7.95
C LEU A 361 16.07 19.57 -6.67
N ASP A 362 15.95 18.96 -5.51
CA ASP A 362 15.93 19.68 -4.24
C ASP A 362 17.30 20.25 -3.86
N ILE A 363 18.39 19.53 -4.15
CA ILE A 363 19.76 20.06 -4.02
C ILE A 363 19.94 21.27 -4.92
N ARG A 364 19.51 21.17 -6.19
CA ARG A 364 19.61 22.27 -7.15
C ARG A 364 18.86 23.51 -6.66
N ARG A 365 17.65 23.34 -6.12
CA ARG A 365 16.86 24.45 -5.54
C ARG A 365 17.57 25.08 -4.34
N PHE A 366 18.15 24.25 -3.47
CA PHE A 366 18.86 24.71 -2.30
C PHE A 366 20.08 25.58 -2.65
N HIS A 367 20.83 25.21 -3.69
CA HIS A 367 22.04 25.94 -4.11
C HIS A 367 21.81 27.07 -5.14
N SER A 368 20.64 27.12 -5.78
CA SER A 368 20.27 28.21 -6.72
C SER A 368 19.68 29.44 -6.02
N SER A 369 19.57 29.42 -4.69
CA SER A 369 19.06 30.49 -3.83
C SER A 369 20.19 31.35 -3.29
#